data_AF-A0A533V7U3-F1
#
_entry.id   AF-A0A533V7U3-F1
#
_cell.length_a   1.000
_cell.length_b   1.000
_cell.length_c   1.000
_cell.angle_alpha   90.00
_cell.angle_beta   90.00
_cell.angle_gamma   90.00
#
_symmetry.space_group_name_H-M   'P 1'
#
loop_
_entity.id
_entity.type
_entity.pdbx_description
1 polymer ?
#
loop_
_entity_poly.entity_id
_entity_poly.type
_entity_poly.pdbx_seq_one_letter_code
_entity_poly.pdbx_strand_id
1 'polypeptide(L)'
;MVYSGLWFDPLREDLDRFIDATQNRVTGKVKMKLQNGSLKVVGRKSKNSLYRHTLATYASDSIFDQNLAKGFIELWGMETVIANRLS
;
A
#
# COMPACT_ATOMS: atom_id res chain seq x y z
N MET A 1 -4.39 -17.16 -16.36
CA MET A 1 -3.34 -18.19 -16.15
C MET A 1 -3.92 -19.43 -15.49
N VAL A 2 -4.15 -19.47 -14.17
CA VAL A 2 -4.68 -20.67 -13.48
C VAL A 2 -6.06 -21.09 -14.02
N TYR A 3 -7.02 -20.16 -14.09
CA TYR A 3 -8.35 -20.42 -14.67
C TYR A 3 -8.30 -20.81 -16.15
N SER A 4 -7.27 -20.33 -16.87
CA SER A 4 -7.04 -20.61 -18.29
C SER A 4 -6.31 -21.94 -18.53
N GLY A 5 -6.05 -22.75 -17.49
CA GLY A 5 -5.34 -24.03 -17.59
C GLY A 5 -3.81 -23.92 -17.69
N LEU A 6 -3.24 -22.72 -17.61
CA LEU A 6 -1.80 -22.46 -17.76
C LEU A 6 -1.05 -22.66 -16.44
N TRP A 7 -1.29 -23.79 -15.77
CA TRP A 7 -0.64 -24.09 -14.49
C TRP A 7 0.84 -24.49 -14.64
N PHE A 8 1.20 -25.14 -15.73
CA PHE A 8 2.58 -25.57 -16.00
C PHE A 8 3.35 -24.59 -16.90
N ASP A 9 2.79 -23.41 -17.13
CA ASP A 9 3.44 -22.37 -17.91
C ASP A 9 4.63 -21.79 -17.13
N PRO A 10 5.82 -21.64 -17.73
CA PRO A 10 7.01 -21.13 -17.05
C PRO A 10 6.80 -19.74 -16.43
N LEU A 11 5.96 -18.89 -17.04
CA LEU A 11 5.64 -17.56 -16.49
C LEU A 11 4.97 -17.66 -15.12
N ARG A 12 4.23 -18.75 -14.85
CA ARG A 12 3.61 -18.96 -13.54
C ARG A 12 4.68 -19.09 -12.45
N GLU A 13 5.75 -19.83 -12.71
CA GLU A 13 6.83 -20.02 -11.73
C GLU A 13 7.54 -18.71 -11.41
N ASP A 14 7.75 -17.85 -12.40
CA ASP A 14 8.38 -16.54 -12.19
C ASP A 14 7.48 -15.62 -11.35
N LEU A 15 6.17 -15.66 -11.59
CA LEU A 15 5.19 -14.94 -10.78
C LEU A 15 5.10 -15.48 -9.35
N ASP A 16 5.16 -16.79 -9.16
CA ASP A 16 5.20 -17.40 -7.82
C ASP A 16 6.42 -16.91 -7.04
N ARG A 17 7.61 -16.90 -7.64
CA ARG A 17 8.84 -16.36 -7.01
C ARG A 17 8.71 -14.89 -6.65
N PHE A 18 8.10 -14.09 -7.52
CA PHE A 18 7.80 -12.69 -7.22
C PHE A 18 6.82 -12.56 -6.05
N ILE A 19 5.74 -13.35 -6.04
CA ILE A 19 4.75 -13.36 -4.96
C ILE A 19 5.44 -13.71 -3.64
N ASP A 20 6.22 -14.79 -3.59
CA ASP A 20 6.97 -15.21 -2.40
C ASP A 20 7.87 -14.07 -1.88
N ALA A 21 8.57 -13.38 -2.78
CA ALA A 21 9.39 -12.24 -2.42
C ALA A 21 8.58 -11.11 -1.77
N THR A 22 7.38 -10.81 -2.28
CA THR A 22 6.48 -9.80 -1.68
C THR A 22 5.91 -10.25 -0.32
N GLN A 23 5.68 -11.56 -0.13
CA GLN A 23 5.08 -12.10 1.10
C GLN A 23 6.03 -12.13 2.30
N ASN A 24 7.35 -12.01 2.08
CA ASN A 24 8.38 -12.07 3.13
C ASN A 24 8.09 -11.22 4.39
N ARG A 25 7.43 -10.06 4.25
CA ARG A 25 7.08 -9.19 5.39
C ARG A 25 5.59 -9.16 5.71
N VAL A 26 4.76 -9.88 4.96
CA VAL A 26 3.30 -9.92 5.12
C VAL A 26 2.94 -10.86 6.27
N THR A 27 3.15 -10.37 7.50
CA THR A 27 2.82 -11.11 8.73
C THR A 27 1.97 -10.24 9.65
N GLY A 28 0.97 -10.80 10.30
CA GLY A 28 0.09 -10.04 11.19
C GLY A 28 -1.23 -10.72 11.49
N LYS A 29 -2.10 -9.99 12.17
CA LYS A 29 -3.47 -10.41 12.47
C LYS A 29 -4.45 -9.39 11.92
N VAL A 30 -5.49 -9.89 11.24
CA VAL A 30 -6.64 -9.12 10.79
C VAL A 30 -7.83 -9.54 11.63
N LYS A 31 -8.49 -8.59 12.28
CA LYS A 31 -9.74 -8.83 13.00
C LYS A 31 -10.89 -8.59 12.04
N MET A 32 -11.79 -9.56 11.94
CA MET A 32 -12.94 -9.51 11.04
C MET A 32 -14.23 -9.62 11.83
N LYS A 33 -15.27 -8.95 11.33
CA LYS A 33 -16.66 -9.10 11.78
C LYS A 33 -17.44 -9.79 10.67
N LEU A 34 -18.11 -10.87 11.01
CA LEU A 34 -19.03 -11.57 10.12
C LEU A 34 -20.46 -11.26 10.57
N GLN A 35 -21.30 -10.78 9.65
CA GLN A 35 -22.69 -10.43 9.96
C GLN A 35 -23.54 -10.53 8.69
N ASN A 36 -24.66 -11.26 8.76
CA ASN A 36 -25.64 -11.38 7.67
C ASN A 36 -25.01 -11.75 6.31
N GLY A 37 -24.07 -12.71 6.29
CA GLY A 37 -23.35 -13.11 5.08
C GLY A 37 -22.27 -12.11 4.60
N SER A 38 -22.09 -10.99 5.30
CA SER A 38 -21.03 -10.00 5.01
C SER A 38 -19.83 -10.17 5.92
N LEU A 39 -18.64 -9.88 5.38
CA LEU A 39 -17.36 -9.94 6.05
C LEU A 39 -16.70 -8.55 6.01
N LYS A 40 -16.43 -7.95 7.18
CA LYS A 40 -15.80 -6.62 7.29
C LYS A 40 -14.55 -6.67 8.15
N VAL A 41 -13.46 -6.06 7.68
CA VAL A 41 -12.25 -5.84 8.48
C VAL A 41 -12.52 -4.76 9.52
N VAL A 42 -12.27 -5.06 10.78
CA VAL A 42 -12.47 -4.15 11.93
C VAL A 42 -11.19 -3.83 12.68
N GLY A 43 -10.06 -4.46 12.34
CA GLY A 43 -8.78 -4.17 12.96
C GLY A 43 -7.62 -4.89 12.28
N ARG A 44 -6.41 -4.33 12.44
CA ARG A 44 -5.16 -4.84 11.86
C ARG A 44 -4.03 -4.65 12.87
N LYS A 45 -3.14 -5.64 12.99
CA LYS A 45 -1.91 -5.53 13.79
C LYS A 45 -0.80 -6.35 13.13
N SER A 46 0.38 -5.76 12.99
CA SER A 46 1.57 -6.43 12.44
C SER A 46 2.82 -5.93 13.16
N LYS A 47 3.82 -6.81 13.34
CA LYS A 47 5.17 -6.41 13.76
C LYS A 47 5.92 -5.68 12.64
N ASN A 48 5.60 -6.01 11.39
CA ASN A 48 6.16 -5.41 10.18
C ASN A 48 5.26 -4.28 9.63
N SER A 49 4.44 -3.66 10.49
CA SER A 49 3.54 -2.58 10.09
C SER A 49 4.34 -1.39 9.54
N LEU A 50 4.07 -1.00 8.30
CA LEU A 50 4.57 0.25 7.74
C LEU A 50 3.81 1.48 8.29
N TYR A 51 2.64 1.27 8.88
CA TYR A 51 1.92 2.32 9.59
C TYR A 51 2.66 2.69 10.87
N ARG A 52 2.99 3.99 11.00
CA ARG A 52 3.57 4.60 12.19
C ARG A 52 2.63 5.71 12.67
N HIS A 53 2.05 5.54 13.85
CA HIS A 53 1.11 6.50 14.43
C HIS A 53 1.70 7.91 14.53
N THR A 54 2.94 8.03 15.00
CA THR A 54 3.62 9.32 15.18
C THR A 54 3.85 10.10 13.88
N LEU A 55 3.87 9.44 12.72
CA LEU A 55 3.95 10.12 11.42
C LEU A 55 2.57 10.53 10.88
N ALA A 56 1.51 9.84 11.32
CA ALA A 56 0.16 10.01 10.78
C ALA A 56 -0.75 10.86 11.68
N THR A 57 -0.38 11.04 12.95
CA THR A 57 -1.18 11.78 13.93
C THR A 57 -1.10 13.29 13.71
N TYR A 58 -2.18 13.98 14.07
CA TYR A 58 -2.26 15.44 14.17
C TYR A 58 -2.09 15.94 15.61
N ALA A 59 -1.90 15.02 16.56
CA ALA A 59 -1.64 15.39 17.95
C ALA A 59 -0.20 15.95 18.11
N SER A 60 0.08 16.50 19.29
CA SER A 60 1.35 17.17 19.60
C SER A 60 2.58 16.26 19.54
N ASP A 61 2.39 14.94 19.53
CA ASP A 61 3.43 13.92 19.39
C ASP A 61 3.76 13.58 17.92
N SER A 62 3.22 14.34 16.96
CA SER A 62 3.53 14.16 15.54
C SER A 62 5.00 14.51 15.25
N ILE A 63 5.68 13.62 14.52
CA ILE A 63 7.08 13.81 14.11
C ILE A 63 7.22 14.12 12.61
N PHE A 64 6.10 14.34 11.91
CA PHE A 64 6.12 14.67 10.49
C PHE A 64 6.42 16.17 10.27
N ASP A 65 7.50 16.47 9.54
CA ASP A 65 7.85 17.84 9.16
C ASP A 65 7.00 18.32 7.98
N GLN A 66 6.02 19.17 8.28
CA GLN A 66 5.11 19.72 7.28
C GLN A 66 5.78 20.67 6.28
N ASN A 67 6.96 21.23 6.61
CA ASN A 67 7.67 22.13 5.70
C ASN A 67 8.12 21.43 4.42
N LEU A 68 8.39 20.12 4.49
CA LEU A 68 8.78 19.30 3.33
C LEU A 68 7.65 19.16 2.31
N ALA A 69 6.39 19.30 2.73
CA ALA A 69 5.24 19.12 1.86
C ALA A 69 5.19 20.17 0.73
N LYS A 70 5.58 21.42 1.02
CA LYS A 70 5.55 22.51 0.03
C LYS A 70 6.40 22.17 -1.19
N GLY A 71 7.67 21.82 -0.97
CA GLY A 71 8.59 21.48 -2.06
C GLY A 71 8.15 20.22 -2.81
N PHE A 72 7.64 19.21 -2.11
CA PHE A 72 7.10 18.00 -2.75
C PHE A 72 5.93 18.32 -3.68
N ILE A 73 4.96 19.13 -3.24
CA ILE A 73 3.79 19.52 -4.04
C ILE A 73 4.23 20.28 -5.29
N GLU A 74 5.14 21.24 -5.14
CA GLU A 74 5.65 22.05 -6.26
C GLU A 74 6.36 21.18 -7.30
N LEU A 75 7.23 20.26 -6.89
CA LEU A 75 7.96 19.38 -7.81
C LEU A 75 7.06 18.31 -8.45
N TRP A 76 6.21 17.65 -7.67
CA TRP A 76 5.34 16.57 -8.15
C TRP A 76 4.28 17.08 -9.14
N GLY A 77 3.75 18.28 -8.92
CA GLY A 77 2.75 18.90 -9.79
C GLY A 77 3.33 19.60 -11.02
N MET A 78 4.65 19.81 -11.08
CA MET A 78 5.30 20.65 -12.09
C MET A 78 4.99 20.20 -13.52
N GLU A 79 5.17 18.91 -13.82
CA GLU A 79 4.95 18.34 -15.15
C GLU A 79 3.51 18.56 -15.63
N THR A 80 2.53 18.37 -14.75
CA THR A 80 1.10 18.58 -15.07
C THR A 80 0.79 20.05 -15.34
N VAL A 81 1.36 20.97 -14.55
CA VAL A 81 1.18 22.42 -14.76
C VAL A 81 1.78 22.86 -16.09
N ILE A 82 2.97 22.34 -16.46
CA ILE A 82 3.60 22.65 -17.75
C ILE A 82 2.76 22.11 -18.90
N ALA A 83 2.32 20.86 -18.82
CA ALA A 83 1.46 20.26 -19.85
C ALA A 83 0.19 21.08 -20.10
N ASN A 84 -0.48 21.55 -19.03
CA ASN A 84 -1.71 22.35 -19.13
C ASN A 84 -1.48 23.81 -19.57
N ARG A 85 -0.25 24.31 -19.58
CA ARG A 85 0.08 25.64 -20.13
C ARG A 85 0.32 25.62 -21.64
N LEU A 86 0.63 24.44 -22.19
CA LEU A 86 0.90 24.25 -23.61
C LEU A 86 -0.36 23.88 -24.42
N SER A 87 -1.43 23.48 -23.73
CA SER A 87 -2.79 23.31 -24.24
C SER A 87 -3.57 24.61 -24.20
#